data_AF-A0A4D5RP19-F1
#
_entry.id   AF-A0A4D5RP19-F1
#
_cell.length_a   1.000
_cell.length_b   1.000
_cell.length_c   1.000
_cell.angle_alpha   90.00
_cell.angle_beta   90.00
_cell.angle_gamma   90.00
#
_symmetry.space_group_name_H-M   'P 1'
#
loop_
_entity.id
_entity.type
_entity.pdbx_description
1 polymer ?
#
loop_
_entity_poly.entity_id
_entity_poly.type
_entity_poly.pdbx_seq_one_letter_code
_entity_poly.pdbx_strand_id
1 'polypeptide(L)'
;MHPEFHQGRRQARARTLQKKLQYARHVRYTDAASYPGRLAMAVSVIDEDMREVTTATVPTSLPLEAEEAAIALAITSTPAITSLSIITDSQAACRSFVNGRLSRFAHRILTNHPPEELPTVSLIWTPGHNSLSGNERAHASARALTLRAPPLQEDPSLVPIPIPLTYRDILQHLRLSRRTLPPPHKSLTREDAVGWRMLQTNTFPHLSLLHAMYPTVYPTNKCPLCTEKASLYHITWACPKIQAAPPVPNPNAEQWEAALSSWDPDDQRNLVSRARAAATATGALE
;
A
#
# COMPACT_ATOMS: atom_id res chain seq x y z
N MET A 1 0.50 -0.76 5.83
CA MET A 1 -0.34 -0.71 4.59
C MET A 1 -0.14 0.68 4.00
N HIS A 2 0.48 0.82 2.81
CA HIS A 2 0.89 2.14 2.33
C HIS A 2 -0.32 3.07 2.07
N PRO A 3 -0.27 4.35 2.51
CA PRO A 3 -1.42 5.24 2.43
C PRO A 3 -1.94 5.45 1.00
N GLU A 4 -1.03 5.73 0.07
CA GLU A 4 -1.35 6.05 -1.33
C GLU A 4 -1.59 4.80 -2.18
N PHE A 5 -0.63 3.87 -2.24
CA PHE A 5 -0.70 2.73 -3.16
C PHE A 5 -1.81 1.70 -2.84
N HIS A 6 -2.32 1.66 -1.61
CA HIS A 6 -3.35 0.71 -1.20
C HIS A 6 -4.71 1.37 -0.89
N GLN A 7 -4.97 2.57 -1.43
CA GLN A 7 -6.19 3.35 -1.16
C GLN A 7 -7.47 2.52 -1.32
N GLY A 8 -7.63 1.79 -2.44
CA GLY A 8 -8.83 0.97 -2.67
C GLY A 8 -9.01 -0.15 -1.65
N ARG A 9 -7.93 -0.81 -1.20
CA ARG A 9 -7.99 -1.83 -0.13
C ARG A 9 -8.36 -1.22 1.21
N ARG A 10 -7.82 -0.02 1.52
CA ARG A 10 -8.14 0.71 2.75
C ARG A 10 -9.60 1.13 2.77
N GLN A 11 -10.12 1.68 1.66
CA GLN A 11 -11.53 2.05 1.52
C GLN A 11 -12.47 0.84 1.63
N ALA A 12 -12.15 -0.28 0.97
CA ALA A 12 -12.95 -1.51 1.08
C ALA A 12 -13.02 -2.03 2.52
N ARG A 13 -11.89 -2.00 3.25
CA ARG A 13 -11.83 -2.38 4.67
C ARG A 13 -12.67 -1.43 5.53
N ALA A 14 -12.52 -0.13 5.37
CA ALA A 14 -13.29 0.89 6.11
C ALA A 14 -14.80 0.70 5.89
N ARG A 15 -15.25 0.54 4.64
CA ARG A 15 -16.67 0.27 4.31
C ARG A 15 -17.18 -1.01 4.95
N THR A 16 -16.37 -2.07 4.96
CA THR A 16 -16.73 -3.35 5.58
C THR A 16 -16.87 -3.21 7.09
N LEU A 17 -15.93 -2.52 7.74
CA LEU A 17 -15.98 -2.24 9.17
C LEU A 17 -17.20 -1.38 9.52
N GLN A 18 -17.46 -0.31 8.77
CA GLN A 18 -18.61 0.56 9.00
C GLN A 18 -19.92 -0.21 8.95
N LYS A 19 -20.11 -1.08 7.94
CA LYS A 19 -21.29 -1.97 7.87
C LYS A 19 -21.40 -2.92 9.06
N LYS A 20 -20.27 -3.50 9.49
CA LYS A 20 -20.23 -4.44 10.63
C LYS A 20 -20.56 -3.73 11.96
N LEU A 21 -20.11 -2.50 12.12
CA LEU A 21 -20.19 -1.75 13.37
C LEU A 21 -21.46 -0.90 13.51
N GLN A 22 -22.18 -0.66 12.40
CA GLN A 22 -23.40 0.14 12.39
C GLN A 22 -24.45 -0.31 13.43
N TYR A 23 -24.50 -1.60 13.73
CA TYR A 23 -25.43 -2.19 14.70
C TYR A 23 -24.73 -2.81 15.92
N ALA A 24 -23.40 -2.66 16.01
CA ALA A 24 -22.65 -3.18 17.13
C ALA A 24 -22.83 -2.25 18.34
N ARG A 25 -23.01 -2.85 19.52
CA ARG A 25 -23.00 -2.15 20.80
C ARG A 25 -21.67 -2.35 21.49
N HIS A 26 -21.34 -1.47 22.42
CA HIS A 26 -20.10 -1.53 23.21
C HIS A 26 -18.89 -1.44 22.30
N VAL A 27 -18.86 -0.40 21.47
CA VAL A 27 -17.77 -0.13 20.52
C VAL A 27 -17.03 1.13 20.98
N ARG A 28 -15.71 1.06 21.04
CA ARG A 28 -14.86 2.20 21.37
C ARG A 28 -13.89 2.51 20.26
N TYR A 29 -13.74 3.79 19.96
CA TYR A 29 -12.75 4.33 19.04
C TYR A 29 -11.68 5.05 19.86
N THR A 30 -10.42 4.80 19.56
CA THR A 30 -9.29 5.37 20.28
C THR A 30 -8.32 6.04 19.34
N ASP A 31 -7.80 7.19 19.74
CA ASP A 31 -6.73 7.89 19.02
C ASP A 31 -5.84 8.67 20.00
N ALA A 32 -4.61 8.97 19.57
CA ALA A 32 -3.69 9.83 20.31
C ALA A 32 -3.10 10.97 19.44
N ALA A 33 -2.90 12.13 20.06
CA ALA A 33 -2.33 13.31 19.41
C ALA A 33 -1.19 13.91 20.25
N SER A 34 -0.14 14.39 19.59
CA SER A 34 1.01 15.02 20.26
C SER A 34 0.68 16.45 20.71
N TYR A 35 1.12 16.84 21.90
CA TYR A 35 1.09 18.24 22.30
C TYR A 35 2.22 19.03 21.63
N PRO A 36 1.93 20.16 20.96
CA PRO A 36 2.97 21.05 20.47
C PRO A 36 3.87 21.55 21.62
N GLY A 37 5.18 21.36 21.51
CA GLY A 37 6.17 21.88 22.46
C GLY A 37 6.14 21.26 23.87
N ARG A 38 5.42 20.15 24.07
CA ARG A 38 5.35 19.44 25.37
C ARG A 38 5.61 17.95 25.17
N LEU A 39 6.39 17.33 26.06
CA LEU A 39 6.63 15.88 26.08
C LEU A 39 5.43 15.13 26.67
N ALA A 40 4.28 15.28 26.03
CA ALA A 40 3.05 14.60 26.39
C ALA A 40 2.20 14.37 25.14
N MET A 41 1.29 13.42 25.22
CA MET A 41 0.29 13.15 24.20
C MET A 41 -1.11 13.13 24.82
N ALA A 42 -2.08 13.71 24.12
CA ALA A 42 -3.49 13.59 24.46
C ALA A 42 -4.02 12.27 23.90
N VAL A 43 -4.86 11.59 24.67
CA VAL A 43 -5.56 10.38 24.23
C VAL A 43 -7.06 10.61 24.33
N SER A 44 -7.81 10.06 23.38
CA SER A 44 -9.28 10.17 23.35
C SER A 44 -9.93 8.82 23.13
N VAL A 45 -11.06 8.62 23.80
CA VAL A 45 -11.93 7.45 23.67
C VAL A 45 -13.35 7.91 23.36
N ILE A 46 -13.86 7.49 22.20
CA ILE A 46 -15.22 7.80 21.73
C ILE A 46 -16.06 6.51 21.70
N ASP A 47 -17.35 6.60 22.01
CA ASP A 47 -18.30 5.48 21.93
C ASP A 47 -18.99 5.32 20.56
N GLU A 48 -19.85 4.31 20.43
CA GLU A 48 -20.68 4.08 19.25
C GLU A 48 -21.61 5.26 18.90
N ASP A 49 -22.01 6.06 19.90
CA ASP A 49 -22.91 7.21 19.76
C ASP A 49 -22.14 8.50 19.44
N MET A 50 -20.84 8.40 19.13
CA MET A 50 -19.94 9.53 18.84
C MET A 50 -19.72 10.48 20.02
N ARG A 51 -20.00 10.01 21.25
CA ARG A 51 -19.76 10.76 22.48
C ARG A 51 -18.37 10.46 23.02
N GLU A 52 -17.76 11.47 23.61
CA GLU A 52 -16.51 11.32 24.31
C GLU A 52 -16.76 10.64 25.64
N VAL A 53 -16.10 9.50 25.86
CA VAL A 53 -16.25 8.75 27.12
C VAL A 53 -15.18 9.14 28.11
N THR A 54 -13.94 9.25 27.63
CA THR A 54 -12.83 9.61 28.48
C THR A 54 -11.65 10.12 27.65
N THR A 55 -10.87 10.99 28.26
CA THR A 55 -9.70 11.60 27.68
C THR A 55 -8.63 11.68 28.74
N ALA A 56 -7.36 11.65 28.33
CA ALA A 56 -6.25 11.80 29.26
C ALA A 56 -5.03 12.41 28.59
N THR A 57 -4.09 12.86 29.43
CA THR A 57 -2.77 13.29 29.00
C THR A 57 -1.74 12.29 29.50
N VAL A 58 -1.00 11.69 28.57
CA VAL A 58 0.05 10.72 28.87
C VAL A 58 1.40 11.42 28.75
N PRO A 59 2.25 11.41 29.79
CA PRO A 59 3.56 12.07 29.76
C PRO A 59 4.58 11.20 28.97
N THR A 60 4.42 11.17 27.65
CA THR A 60 5.29 10.48 26.70
C THR A 60 5.45 11.31 25.43
N SER A 61 6.55 11.10 24.71
CA SER A 61 6.77 11.59 23.34
C SER A 61 6.65 10.46 22.30
N LEU A 62 6.37 9.24 22.74
CA LEU A 62 6.28 8.06 21.88
C LEU A 62 4.81 7.79 21.51
N PRO A 63 4.41 7.93 20.23
CA PRO A 63 3.04 7.68 19.80
C PRO A 63 2.52 6.30 20.20
N LEU A 64 3.36 5.27 20.10
CA LEU A 64 2.99 3.91 20.47
C LEU A 64 2.53 3.80 21.94
N GLU A 65 3.24 4.44 22.87
CA GLU A 65 2.88 4.38 24.29
C GLU A 65 1.55 5.09 24.56
N ALA A 66 1.29 6.20 23.86
CA ALA A 66 0.04 6.95 23.96
C ALA A 66 -1.14 6.15 23.39
N GLU A 67 -0.96 5.53 22.22
CA GLU A 67 -1.96 4.66 21.59
C GLU A 67 -2.30 3.45 22.47
N GLU A 68 -1.29 2.81 23.07
CA GLU A 68 -1.52 1.71 24.01
C GLU A 68 -2.28 2.17 25.26
N ALA A 69 -1.95 3.35 25.79
CA ALA A 69 -2.66 3.94 26.91
C ALA A 69 -4.10 4.30 26.55
N ALA A 70 -4.38 4.76 25.34
CA ALA A 70 -5.73 5.02 24.84
C ALA A 70 -6.58 3.75 24.80
N ILE A 71 -6.01 2.64 24.32
CA ILE A 71 -6.66 1.31 24.34
C ILE A 71 -6.92 0.87 25.79
N ALA A 72 -5.91 0.96 26.66
CA ALA A 72 -6.07 0.59 28.07
C ALA A 72 -7.17 1.40 28.76
N LEU A 73 -7.22 2.71 28.50
CA LEU A 73 -8.24 3.60 29.02
C LEU A 73 -9.64 3.25 28.49
N ALA A 74 -9.75 2.86 27.23
CA ALA A 74 -11.02 2.38 26.67
C ALA A 74 -11.51 1.11 27.37
N ILE A 75 -10.62 0.17 27.69
CA ILE A 75 -10.94 -1.07 28.41
C ILE A 75 -11.49 -0.77 29.80
N THR A 76 -10.87 0.15 30.54
CA THR A 76 -11.21 0.40 31.95
C THR A 76 -12.34 1.42 32.15
N SER A 77 -12.72 2.15 31.11
CA SER A 77 -13.70 3.25 31.20
C SER A 77 -15.14 2.83 31.48
N THR A 78 -15.49 1.52 31.47
CA THR A 78 -16.86 1.09 31.81
C THR A 78 -16.88 -0.32 32.43
N PRO A 79 -16.98 -0.44 33.76
CA PRO A 79 -16.88 -1.72 34.47
C PRO A 79 -18.09 -2.65 34.32
N ALA A 80 -19.17 -2.22 33.67
CA ALA A 80 -20.41 -2.99 33.54
C ALA A 80 -20.56 -3.74 32.19
N ILE A 81 -19.53 -3.70 31.33
CA ILE A 81 -19.58 -4.31 30.01
C ILE A 81 -18.85 -5.66 30.06
N THR A 82 -19.50 -6.71 29.54
CA THR A 82 -18.90 -8.05 29.48
C THR A 82 -18.08 -8.28 28.20
N SER A 83 -18.44 -7.63 27.10
CA SER A 83 -17.74 -7.71 25.81
C SER A 83 -17.59 -6.34 25.16
N LEU A 84 -16.37 -5.96 24.79
CA LEU A 84 -16.02 -4.65 24.24
C LEU A 84 -15.28 -4.79 22.92
N SER A 85 -15.70 -4.07 21.89
CA SER A 85 -14.96 -3.95 20.62
C SER A 85 -14.20 -2.63 20.58
N ILE A 86 -12.87 -2.68 20.50
CA ILE A 86 -12.02 -1.48 20.41
C ILE A 86 -11.47 -1.34 19.01
N ILE A 87 -11.55 -0.14 18.46
CA ILE A 87 -11.10 0.21 17.12
C ILE A 87 -10.04 1.28 17.23
N THR A 88 -8.90 0.99 16.64
CA THR A 88 -7.73 1.86 16.60
C THR A 88 -7.09 1.76 15.22
N ASP A 89 -6.48 2.84 14.75
CA ASP A 89 -5.66 2.81 13.56
C ASP A 89 -4.18 2.49 13.81
N SER A 90 -3.78 2.44 15.08
CA SER A 90 -2.46 2.02 15.51
C SER A 90 -2.28 0.50 15.41
N GLN A 91 -1.78 0.07 14.25
CA GLN A 91 -1.43 -1.34 14.03
C GLN A 91 -0.35 -1.82 15.02
N ALA A 92 0.56 -0.92 15.40
CA ALA A 92 1.64 -1.23 16.34
C ALA A 92 1.08 -1.52 17.74
N ALA A 93 0.17 -0.69 18.25
CA ALA A 93 -0.48 -0.92 19.54
C ALA A 93 -1.27 -2.24 19.54
N CYS A 94 -1.97 -2.57 18.45
CA CYS A 94 -2.64 -3.87 18.32
C CYS A 94 -1.67 -5.05 18.51
N ARG A 95 -0.47 -4.96 17.94
CA ARG A 95 0.55 -6.02 18.08
C ARG A 95 1.11 -6.09 19.50
N SER A 96 1.31 -4.95 20.14
CA SER A 96 1.77 -4.88 21.54
C SER A 96 0.81 -5.64 22.47
N PHE A 97 -0.50 -5.40 22.35
CA PHE A 97 -1.52 -6.11 23.11
C PHE A 97 -1.53 -7.61 22.84
N VAL A 98 -1.49 -8.04 21.56
CA VAL A 98 -1.45 -9.47 21.20
C VAL A 98 -0.20 -10.16 21.74
N ASN A 99 0.94 -9.47 21.78
CA ASN A 99 2.20 -10.02 22.27
C ASN A 99 2.41 -9.88 23.79
N GLY A 100 1.48 -9.23 24.51
CA GLY A 100 1.62 -8.95 25.94
C GLY A 100 2.76 -7.99 26.30
N ARG A 101 3.23 -7.17 25.35
CA ARG A 101 4.33 -6.22 25.54
C ARG A 101 3.81 -4.79 25.54
N LEU A 102 3.34 -4.35 26.71
CA LEU A 102 2.71 -3.04 26.87
C LEU A 102 3.67 -2.03 27.49
N SER A 103 3.49 -0.75 27.16
CA SER A 103 4.10 0.36 27.86
C SER A 103 3.68 0.41 29.33
N ARG A 104 4.53 1.05 30.15
CA ARG A 104 4.25 1.24 31.58
C ARG A 104 2.92 1.93 31.87
N PHE A 105 2.46 2.80 30.96
CA PHE A 105 1.23 3.56 31.12
C PHE A 105 0.01 2.67 30.91
N ALA A 106 -0.03 1.94 29.80
CA ALA A 106 -1.09 0.97 29.53
C ALA A 106 -1.15 -0.12 30.59
N HIS A 107 0.02 -0.67 30.99
CA HIS A 107 0.09 -1.68 32.04
C HIS A 107 -0.48 -1.16 33.37
N ARG A 108 -0.06 0.04 33.81
CA ARG A 108 -0.55 0.66 35.05
C ARG A 108 -2.06 0.91 35.02
N ILE A 109 -2.59 1.39 33.89
CA ILE A 109 -4.04 1.60 33.73
C ILE A 109 -4.77 0.28 33.92
N LEU A 110 -4.31 -0.81 33.29
CA LEU A 110 -4.98 -2.11 33.38
C LEU A 110 -4.86 -2.73 34.77
N THR A 111 -3.70 -2.69 35.41
CA THR A 111 -3.46 -3.33 36.73
C THR A 111 -4.10 -2.61 37.89
N ASN A 112 -4.53 -1.35 37.71
CA ASN A 112 -5.27 -0.61 38.72
C ASN A 112 -6.72 -1.10 38.85
N HIS A 113 -7.19 -1.95 37.94
CA HIS A 113 -8.52 -2.56 37.98
C HIS A 113 -8.38 -4.07 38.24
N PRO A 114 -9.28 -4.66 39.05
CA PRO A 114 -9.26 -6.10 39.26
C PRO A 114 -9.60 -6.81 37.94
N PRO A 115 -8.93 -7.95 37.62
CA PRO A 115 -9.14 -8.67 36.36
C PRO A 115 -10.60 -9.09 36.12
N GLU A 116 -11.36 -9.32 37.19
CA GLU A 116 -12.77 -9.74 37.15
C GLU A 116 -13.72 -8.63 36.66
N GLU A 117 -13.32 -7.36 36.77
CA GLU A 117 -14.09 -6.21 36.28
C GLU A 117 -13.75 -5.86 34.82
N LEU A 118 -12.76 -6.52 34.21
CA LEU A 118 -12.33 -6.21 32.85
C LEU A 118 -13.18 -6.96 31.81
N PRO A 119 -13.68 -6.27 30.77
CA PRO A 119 -14.44 -6.91 29.69
C PRO A 119 -13.57 -7.89 28.90
N THR A 120 -14.23 -8.83 28.21
CA THR A 120 -13.62 -9.53 27.09
C THR A 120 -13.45 -8.56 25.92
N VAL A 121 -12.21 -8.31 25.48
CA VAL A 121 -11.89 -7.28 24.48
C VAL A 121 -11.62 -7.89 23.11
N SER A 122 -12.31 -7.38 22.09
CA SER A 122 -12.01 -7.61 20.68
C SER A 122 -11.33 -6.38 20.10
N LEU A 123 -10.03 -6.49 19.79
CA LEU A 123 -9.24 -5.38 19.25
C LEU A 123 -9.20 -5.43 17.72
N ILE A 124 -9.72 -4.39 17.07
CA ILE A 124 -9.94 -4.31 15.63
C ILE A 124 -9.11 -3.18 15.04
N TRP A 125 -8.09 -3.55 14.26
CA TRP A 125 -7.29 -2.57 13.53
C TRP A 125 -8.03 -2.02 12.30
N THR A 126 -8.13 -0.70 12.19
CA THR A 126 -8.62 0.03 11.01
C THR A 126 -7.48 0.78 10.32
N PRO A 127 -7.49 1.00 8.99
CA PRO A 127 -6.53 1.91 8.37
C PRO A 127 -6.80 3.35 8.81
N GLY A 128 -5.78 4.10 9.23
CA GLY A 128 -5.94 5.49 9.71
C GLY A 128 -6.53 6.44 8.67
N HIS A 129 -7.13 7.54 9.11
CA HIS A 129 -7.70 8.61 8.27
C HIS A 129 -8.60 8.17 7.10
N ASN A 130 -9.31 7.05 7.25
CA ASN A 130 -10.17 6.52 6.18
C ASN A 130 -11.61 6.29 6.67
N SER A 131 -12.44 7.32 6.57
CA SER A 131 -13.91 7.28 6.41
C SER A 131 -14.71 6.52 7.47
N LEU A 132 -14.13 6.24 8.63
CA LEU A 132 -14.84 5.66 9.75
C LEU A 132 -15.09 6.76 10.78
N SER A 133 -16.34 7.20 10.86
CA SER A 133 -16.76 8.39 11.61
C SER A 133 -16.28 8.39 13.07
N GLY A 134 -16.33 7.24 13.74
CA GLY A 134 -15.85 7.11 15.11
C GLY A 134 -14.34 7.32 15.26
N ASN A 135 -13.54 6.81 14.32
CA ASN A 135 -12.08 7.01 14.31
C ASN A 135 -11.73 8.47 13.99
N GLU A 136 -12.44 9.08 13.04
CA GLU A 136 -12.28 10.50 12.72
C GLU A 136 -12.67 11.39 13.89
N ARG A 137 -13.72 11.03 14.64
CA ARG A 137 -14.15 11.73 15.85
C ARG A 137 -13.13 11.61 16.98
N ALA A 138 -12.59 10.41 17.22
CA ALA A 138 -11.55 10.19 18.22
C ALA A 138 -10.30 11.03 17.89
N HIS A 139 -9.91 11.04 16.62
CA HIS A 139 -8.81 11.87 16.14
C HIS A 139 -9.04 13.37 16.34
N ALA A 140 -10.23 13.84 15.96
CA ALA A 140 -10.61 15.24 16.15
C ALA A 140 -10.62 15.63 17.64
N SER A 141 -11.15 14.77 18.52
CA SER A 141 -11.15 14.99 19.98
C SER A 141 -9.72 15.02 20.53
N ALA A 142 -8.87 14.04 20.19
CA ALA A 142 -7.48 14.02 20.63
C ALA A 142 -6.72 15.30 20.22
N ARG A 143 -6.91 15.77 18.98
CA ARG A 143 -6.31 17.03 18.51
C ARG A 143 -6.92 18.28 19.16
N ALA A 144 -8.21 18.29 19.46
CA ALA A 144 -8.84 19.41 20.17
C ALA A 144 -8.28 19.57 21.59
N LEU A 145 -7.86 18.49 22.24
CA LEU A 145 -7.21 18.53 23.55
C LEU A 145 -5.80 19.13 23.51
N THR A 146 -5.12 19.08 22.35
CA THR A 146 -3.76 19.62 22.17
C THR A 146 -3.76 21.08 21.74
N LEU A 147 -4.79 21.52 21.03
CA LEU A 147 -4.92 22.87 20.48
C LEU A 147 -6.03 23.65 21.22
N ARG A 148 -5.65 24.48 22.21
CA ARG A 148 -6.59 25.44 22.86
C ARG A 148 -6.85 26.70 22.02
N ALA A 149 -6.17 26.87 20.89
CA ALA A 149 -6.38 27.96 19.94
C ALA A 149 -6.70 27.36 18.56
N PRO A 150 -7.54 28.01 17.74
CA PRO A 150 -7.86 27.52 16.40
C PRO A 150 -6.56 27.33 15.60
N PRO A 151 -6.42 26.23 14.84
CA PRO A 151 -5.22 25.98 14.07
C PRO A 151 -5.06 27.12 13.06
N LEU A 152 -3.91 27.80 13.09
CA LEU A 152 -3.38 28.43 11.88
C LEU A 152 -3.41 27.33 10.81
N GLN A 153 -4.01 27.59 9.66
CA GLN A 153 -4.07 26.63 8.54
C GLN A 153 -2.70 25.98 8.40
N GLU A 154 -2.60 24.71 8.81
CA GLU A 154 -1.36 23.96 8.68
C GLU A 154 -1.10 23.85 7.19
N ASP A 155 0.02 24.41 6.73
CA ASP A 155 0.49 24.22 5.37
C ASP A 155 0.58 22.70 5.14
N PRO A 156 -0.20 22.11 4.21
CA PRO A 156 -0.22 20.67 3.98
C PRO A 156 1.17 20.10 3.66
N SER A 157 2.12 20.94 3.24
CA SER A 157 3.52 20.58 2.99
C SER A 157 4.34 20.31 4.26
N LEU A 158 3.91 20.78 5.43
CA LEU A 158 4.60 20.62 6.72
C LEU A 158 4.16 19.37 7.50
N VAL A 159 3.11 18.67 7.05
CA VAL A 159 2.75 17.36 7.60
C VAL A 159 3.81 16.38 7.11
N PRO A 160 4.67 15.82 7.98
CA PRO A 160 5.66 14.86 7.54
C PRO A 160 4.91 13.68 6.93
N ILE A 161 5.10 13.44 5.63
CA ILE A 161 4.64 12.21 4.97
C ILE A 161 5.14 11.08 5.86
N PRO A 162 4.26 10.21 6.41
CA PRO A 162 4.68 9.19 7.35
C PRO A 162 5.79 8.35 6.72
N ILE A 163 7.03 8.58 7.14
CA ILE A 163 8.18 7.86 6.63
C ILE A 163 7.92 6.40 6.99
N PRO A 164 7.93 5.47 6.03
CA PRO A 164 7.55 4.11 6.31
C PRO A 164 8.46 3.51 7.40
N LEU A 165 7.89 3.16 8.56
CA LEU A 165 8.65 2.88 9.79
C LEU A 165 9.45 1.57 9.75
N THR A 166 9.19 0.68 8.79
CA THR A 166 9.88 -0.61 8.68
C THR A 166 10.69 -0.70 7.40
N TYR A 167 11.82 -1.41 7.44
CA TYR A 167 12.66 -1.68 6.27
C TYR A 167 11.85 -2.18 5.06
N ARG A 168 10.87 -3.05 5.31
CA ARG A 168 9.94 -3.55 4.29
C ARG A 168 9.13 -2.42 3.65
N ASP A 169 8.56 -1.53 4.46
CA ASP A 169 7.73 -0.45 3.95
C ASP A 169 8.58 0.60 3.21
N ILE A 170 9.82 0.85 3.65
CA ILE A 170 10.80 1.71 2.94
C ILE A 170 11.11 1.11 1.56
N LEU A 171 11.47 -0.17 1.50
CA LEU A 171 11.71 -0.86 0.23
C LEU A 171 10.48 -0.84 -0.68
N GLN A 172 9.29 -1.05 -0.12
CA GLN A 172 8.05 -1.02 -0.89
C GLN A 172 7.78 0.38 -1.45
N HIS A 173 7.97 1.43 -0.64
CA HIS A 173 7.85 2.81 -1.08
C HIS A 173 8.86 3.09 -2.21
N LEU A 174 10.14 2.83 -2.00
CA LEU A 174 11.17 3.04 -3.01
C LEU A 174 10.91 2.26 -4.31
N ARG A 175 10.44 1.00 -4.22
CA ARG A 175 10.08 0.19 -5.39
C ARG A 175 8.91 0.79 -6.18
N LEU A 176 7.88 1.28 -5.48
CA LEU A 176 6.69 1.82 -6.11
C LEU A 176 6.93 3.23 -6.67
N SER A 177 7.67 4.08 -5.95
CA SER A 177 8.03 5.43 -6.38
C SER A 177 8.99 5.44 -7.58
N ARG A 178 9.85 4.42 -7.71
CA ARG A 178 10.77 4.27 -8.85
C ARG A 178 10.18 3.48 -10.02
N ARG A 179 8.91 3.07 -9.94
CA ARG A 179 8.27 2.29 -11.00
C ARG A 179 7.90 3.21 -12.16
N THR A 180 8.72 3.21 -13.21
CA THR A 180 8.47 3.96 -14.46
C THR A 180 7.60 3.19 -15.44
N LEU A 181 7.74 1.86 -15.50
CA LEU A 181 6.97 1.00 -16.39
C LEU A 181 5.78 0.33 -15.68
N PRO A 182 4.61 0.24 -16.33
CA PRO A 182 3.42 -0.35 -15.73
C PRO A 182 3.56 -1.86 -15.51
N PRO A 183 2.95 -2.42 -14.46
CA PRO A 183 2.88 -3.87 -14.30
C PRO A 183 1.99 -4.49 -15.40
N PRO A 184 2.08 -5.81 -15.63
CA PRO A 184 1.10 -6.52 -16.44
C PRO A 184 -0.32 -6.27 -15.93
N HIS A 185 -1.26 -5.97 -16.83
CA HIS A 185 -2.65 -5.77 -16.47
C HIS A 185 -3.25 -7.09 -15.96
N LYS A 186 -4.16 -7.03 -14.98
CA LYS A 186 -4.69 -8.20 -14.28
C LYS A 186 -5.51 -9.16 -15.16
N SER A 187 -5.96 -8.69 -16.32
CA SER A 187 -6.71 -9.47 -17.31
C SER A 187 -5.83 -10.19 -18.32
N LEU A 188 -4.50 -10.02 -18.28
CA LEU A 188 -3.58 -10.81 -19.10
C LEU A 188 -3.51 -12.24 -18.58
N THR A 189 -3.33 -13.19 -19.50
CA THR A 189 -2.95 -14.55 -19.13
C THR A 189 -1.59 -14.53 -18.43
N ARG A 190 -1.26 -15.61 -17.69
CA ARG A 190 0.04 -15.72 -17.05
C ARG A 190 1.18 -15.63 -18.07
N GLU A 191 1.01 -16.24 -19.24
CA GLU A 191 2.00 -16.22 -20.32
C GLU A 191 2.18 -14.81 -20.89
N ASP A 192 1.09 -14.10 -21.16
CA ASP A 192 1.17 -12.73 -21.67
C ASP A 192 1.76 -11.77 -20.65
N ALA A 193 1.45 -11.96 -19.36
CA ALA A 193 2.02 -11.16 -18.30
C ALA A 193 3.55 -11.37 -18.18
N VAL A 194 4.02 -12.60 -18.37
CA VAL A 194 5.46 -12.91 -18.44
C VAL A 194 6.07 -12.28 -19.69
N GLY A 195 5.46 -12.46 -20.85
CA GLY A 195 5.90 -11.86 -22.12
C GLY A 195 6.00 -10.34 -22.04
N TRP A 196 4.99 -9.69 -21.47
CA TRP A 196 4.98 -8.24 -21.23
C TRP A 196 6.18 -7.80 -20.39
N ARG A 197 6.47 -8.53 -19.30
CA ARG A 197 7.60 -8.20 -18.45
C ARG A 197 8.94 -8.40 -19.17
N MET A 198 9.05 -9.45 -19.98
CA MET A 198 10.24 -9.72 -20.78
C MET A 198 10.46 -8.64 -21.85
N LEU A 199 9.40 -8.09 -22.44
CA LEU A 199 9.52 -6.95 -23.36
C LEU A 199 10.09 -5.71 -22.65
N GLN A 200 9.53 -5.37 -21.49
CA GLN A 200 9.97 -4.22 -20.68
C GLN A 200 11.41 -4.34 -20.18
N THR A 201 11.91 -5.55 -19.94
CA THR A 201 13.29 -5.79 -19.50
C THR A 201 14.24 -6.12 -20.64
N ASN A 202 13.79 -6.05 -21.90
CA ASN A 202 14.57 -6.39 -23.09
C ASN A 202 15.13 -7.83 -23.07
N THR A 203 14.37 -8.77 -22.48
CA THR A 203 14.73 -10.19 -22.35
C THR A 203 13.83 -11.12 -23.16
N PHE A 204 12.83 -10.59 -23.87
CA PHE A 204 12.00 -11.37 -24.77
C PHE A 204 12.88 -12.00 -25.88
N PRO A 205 12.68 -13.27 -26.27
CA PRO A 205 13.59 -13.96 -27.20
C PRO A 205 13.77 -13.22 -28.53
N HIS A 206 15.03 -12.97 -28.89
CA HIS A 206 15.43 -12.35 -30.16
C HIS A 206 16.86 -12.77 -30.49
N LEU A 207 17.21 -12.84 -31.79
CA LEU A 207 18.48 -13.42 -32.23
C LEU A 207 19.71 -12.69 -31.70
N SER A 208 19.68 -11.38 -31.46
CA SER A 208 20.83 -10.70 -30.83
C SER A 208 21.12 -11.17 -29.42
N LEU A 209 20.08 -11.45 -28.62
CA LEU A 209 20.23 -12.00 -27.28
C LEU A 209 20.64 -13.47 -27.33
N LEU A 210 20.00 -14.26 -28.18
CA LEU A 210 20.30 -15.70 -28.32
C LEU A 210 21.70 -15.95 -28.87
N HIS A 211 22.17 -15.17 -29.84
CA HIS A 211 23.55 -15.23 -30.32
C HIS A 211 24.56 -14.87 -29.23
N ALA A 212 24.24 -13.88 -28.38
CA ALA A 212 25.11 -13.51 -27.27
C ALA A 212 25.19 -14.61 -26.20
N MET A 213 24.12 -15.36 -25.97
CA MET A 213 24.07 -16.45 -24.99
C MET A 213 24.60 -17.79 -25.54
N TYR A 214 24.27 -18.10 -26.79
CA TYR A 214 24.50 -19.40 -27.43
C TYR A 214 24.99 -19.24 -28.87
N PRO A 215 26.21 -18.69 -29.09
CA PRO A 215 26.70 -18.34 -30.43
C PRO A 215 26.90 -19.55 -31.35
N THR A 216 27.05 -20.76 -30.82
CA THR A 216 27.19 -21.99 -31.61
C THR A 216 25.86 -22.48 -32.17
N VAL A 217 24.75 -22.27 -31.44
CA VAL A 217 23.39 -22.66 -31.86
C VAL A 217 22.78 -21.56 -32.74
N TYR A 218 23.01 -20.30 -32.38
CA TYR A 218 22.56 -19.12 -33.11
C TYR A 218 23.78 -18.39 -33.67
N PRO A 219 24.29 -18.74 -34.87
CA PRO A 219 25.55 -18.21 -35.40
C PRO A 219 25.49 -16.74 -35.82
N THR A 220 24.29 -16.18 -35.96
CA THR A 220 24.10 -14.79 -36.40
C THR A 220 23.19 -14.03 -35.46
N ASN A 221 23.50 -12.76 -35.23
CA ASN A 221 22.64 -11.78 -34.56
C ASN A 221 21.83 -10.91 -35.55
N LYS A 222 21.80 -11.30 -36.83
CA LYS A 222 21.15 -10.53 -37.89
C LYS A 222 19.74 -11.04 -38.14
N CYS A 223 18.88 -10.13 -38.57
CA CYS A 223 17.52 -10.43 -38.99
C CYS A 223 17.57 -11.24 -40.29
N PRO A 224 16.92 -12.41 -40.37
CA PRO A 224 16.95 -13.25 -41.56
C PRO A 224 16.25 -12.59 -42.77
N LEU A 225 15.40 -11.57 -42.54
CA LEU A 225 14.58 -10.95 -43.58
C LEU A 225 15.22 -9.67 -44.16
N CYS A 226 15.88 -8.87 -43.34
CA CYS A 226 16.45 -7.58 -43.76
C CYS A 226 17.93 -7.40 -43.42
N THR A 227 18.58 -8.40 -42.80
CA THR A 227 20.02 -8.43 -42.47
C THR A 227 20.54 -7.41 -41.45
N GLU A 228 19.68 -6.49 -40.98
CA GLU A 228 19.95 -5.60 -39.85
C GLU A 228 20.13 -6.38 -38.54
N LYS A 229 20.68 -5.73 -37.52
CA LYS A 229 20.80 -6.34 -36.19
C LYS A 229 19.40 -6.70 -35.65
N ALA A 230 19.18 -7.98 -35.38
CA ALA A 230 17.92 -8.50 -34.85
C ALA A 230 17.81 -8.24 -33.35
N SER A 231 17.77 -6.97 -32.96
CA SER A 231 17.43 -6.53 -31.60
C SER A 231 15.94 -6.73 -31.35
N LEU A 232 15.51 -6.73 -30.08
CA LEU A 232 14.10 -6.81 -29.74
C LEU A 232 13.30 -5.70 -30.42
N TYR A 233 13.72 -4.44 -30.25
CA TYR A 233 13.13 -3.27 -30.93
C TYR A 233 13.04 -3.47 -32.45
N HIS A 234 14.09 -4.00 -33.08
CA HIS A 234 14.09 -4.18 -34.52
C HIS A 234 13.04 -5.21 -34.95
N ILE A 235 13.06 -6.42 -34.36
CA ILE A 235 12.17 -7.49 -34.81
C ILE A 235 10.71 -7.21 -34.44
N THR A 236 10.45 -6.56 -33.31
CA THR A 236 9.07 -6.30 -32.88
C THR A 236 8.51 -5.03 -33.48
N TRP A 237 9.32 -3.97 -33.65
CA TRP A 237 8.82 -2.63 -33.93
C TRP A 237 9.30 -2.08 -35.28
N ALA A 238 10.60 -2.16 -35.57
CA ALA A 238 11.19 -1.39 -36.66
C ALA A 238 11.33 -2.12 -38.00
N CYS A 239 11.32 -3.45 -38.03
CA CYS A 239 11.59 -4.19 -39.25
C CYS A 239 10.42 -4.09 -40.25
N PRO A 240 10.62 -3.52 -41.45
CA PRO A 240 9.54 -3.41 -42.44
C PRO A 240 9.24 -4.73 -43.16
N LYS A 241 10.13 -5.72 -43.05
CA LYS A 241 10.03 -7.00 -43.79
C LYS A 241 9.39 -8.12 -42.98
N ILE A 242 9.17 -7.94 -41.67
CA ILE A 242 8.46 -8.93 -40.85
C ILE A 242 6.97 -8.84 -41.15
N GLN A 243 6.43 -9.82 -41.86
CA GLN A 243 5.01 -9.90 -42.19
C GLN A 243 4.16 -10.45 -41.04
N ALA A 244 4.80 -10.91 -39.96
CA ALA A 244 4.13 -11.47 -38.79
C ALA A 244 3.27 -10.43 -38.03
N ALA A 245 3.47 -9.14 -38.31
CA ALA A 245 2.61 -8.05 -37.83
C ALA A 245 2.62 -6.88 -38.81
N PRO A 246 1.55 -6.06 -38.85
CA PRO A 246 1.50 -4.87 -39.72
C PRO A 246 2.70 -3.94 -39.43
N PRO A 247 3.40 -3.40 -40.43
CA PRO A 247 4.53 -2.51 -40.18
C PRO A 247 4.08 -1.26 -39.41
N VAL A 248 4.88 -0.84 -38.43
CA VAL A 248 4.65 0.45 -37.74
C VAL A 248 5.12 1.56 -38.68
N PRO A 249 4.28 2.58 -38.98
CA PRO A 249 4.69 3.69 -39.83
C PRO A 249 5.74 4.54 -39.11
N ASN A 250 6.87 4.82 -39.78
CA ASN A 250 7.97 5.64 -39.26
C ASN A 250 8.45 5.23 -37.85
N PRO A 251 8.92 3.97 -37.68
CA PRO A 251 9.24 3.44 -36.36
C PRO A 251 10.42 4.18 -35.75
N ASN A 252 10.26 4.65 -34.51
CA ASN A 252 11.34 5.24 -33.72
C ASN A 252 11.38 4.68 -32.29
N ALA A 253 12.50 4.93 -31.60
CA ALA A 253 12.75 4.40 -30.26
C ALA A 253 11.79 4.99 -29.20
N GLU A 254 11.42 6.26 -29.32
CA GLU A 254 10.51 6.93 -28.37
C GLU A 254 9.11 6.30 -28.39
N GLN A 255 8.60 5.99 -29.59
CA GLN A 255 7.32 5.28 -29.75
C GLN A 255 7.36 3.87 -29.17
N TRP A 256 8.49 3.18 -29.30
CA TRP A 256 8.68 1.87 -28.68
C TRP A 256 8.67 1.95 -27.16
N GLU A 257 9.37 2.92 -26.57
CA GLU A 257 9.36 3.15 -25.13
C GLU A 257 7.96 3.56 -24.61
N ALA A 258 7.24 4.38 -25.38
CA ALA A 258 5.86 4.73 -25.09
C ALA A 258 4.95 3.50 -25.11
N ALA A 259 5.10 2.61 -26.11
CA ALA A 259 4.35 1.37 -26.20
C ALA A 259 4.60 0.46 -24.98
N LEU A 260 5.86 0.33 -24.53
CA LEU A 260 6.23 -0.43 -23.33
C LEU A 260 5.70 0.18 -22.02
N SER A 261 5.27 1.44 -22.07
CA SER A 261 4.73 2.20 -20.95
C SER A 261 3.20 2.21 -20.89
N SER A 262 2.51 1.46 -21.77
CA SER A 262 1.04 1.42 -21.80
C SER A 262 0.43 0.65 -20.61
N TRP A 263 -0.57 1.27 -19.99
CA TRP A 263 -1.41 0.67 -18.94
C TRP A 263 -2.61 -0.09 -19.51
N ASP A 264 -2.87 0.05 -20.81
CA ASP A 264 -4.04 -0.51 -21.46
C ASP A 264 -3.85 -2.03 -21.71
N PRO A 265 -4.81 -2.87 -21.29
CA PRO A 265 -4.69 -4.32 -21.47
C PRO A 265 -4.63 -4.76 -22.92
N ASP A 266 -5.29 -4.07 -23.84
CA ASP A 266 -5.32 -4.42 -25.26
C ASP A 266 -3.98 -4.06 -25.90
N ASP A 267 -3.40 -2.90 -25.58
CA ASP A 267 -2.05 -2.53 -26.00
C ASP A 267 -1.00 -3.54 -25.54
N GLN A 268 -1.04 -3.93 -24.25
CA GLN A 268 -0.11 -4.91 -23.70
C GLN A 268 -0.23 -6.26 -24.43
N ARG A 269 -1.45 -6.75 -24.65
CA ARG A 269 -1.69 -8.02 -25.37
C ARG A 269 -1.24 -7.93 -26.83
N ASN A 270 -1.55 -6.84 -27.51
CA ASN A 270 -1.19 -6.63 -28.91
C ASN A 270 0.33 -6.61 -29.08
N LEU A 271 1.06 -5.93 -28.18
CA LEU A 271 2.51 -5.86 -28.23
C LEU A 271 3.17 -7.22 -27.96
N VAL A 272 2.66 -7.97 -26.98
CA VAL A 272 3.14 -9.33 -26.68
C VAL A 272 2.87 -10.29 -27.85
N SER A 273 1.67 -10.26 -28.42
CA SER A 273 1.29 -11.06 -29.58
C SER A 273 2.20 -10.75 -30.78
N ARG A 274 2.39 -9.46 -31.07
CA ARG A 274 3.31 -8.97 -32.10
C ARG A 274 4.73 -9.47 -31.89
N ALA A 275 5.25 -9.40 -30.66
CA ALA A 275 6.59 -9.86 -30.34
C ALA A 275 6.75 -11.38 -30.48
N ARG A 276 5.75 -12.15 -30.04
CA ARG A 276 5.73 -13.61 -30.20
C ARG A 276 5.74 -14.00 -31.68
N ALA A 277 4.89 -13.36 -32.49
CA ALA A 277 4.82 -13.60 -33.93
C ALA A 277 6.14 -13.24 -34.63
N ALA A 278 6.76 -12.11 -34.28
CA ALA A 278 8.06 -11.69 -34.82
C ALA A 278 9.21 -12.63 -34.42
N ALA A 279 9.26 -13.06 -33.16
CA ALA A 279 10.28 -13.99 -32.67
C ALA A 279 10.16 -15.35 -33.38
N THR A 280 8.94 -15.85 -33.58
CA THR A 280 8.66 -17.08 -34.33
C THR A 280 9.11 -16.95 -35.78
N ALA A 281 8.73 -15.85 -36.45
CA ALA A 281 9.08 -15.60 -37.85
C ALA A 281 10.59 -15.45 -38.09
N THR A 282 11.35 -15.07 -37.06
CA THR A 282 12.81 -14.93 -37.13
C THR A 282 13.56 -16.17 -36.64
N GLY A 283 12.85 -17.21 -36.16
CA GLY A 283 13.46 -18.41 -35.57
C GLY A 283 14.06 -18.20 -34.19
N ALA A 284 13.69 -17.11 -33.50
CA ALA A 284 14.10 -16.82 -32.13
C ALA A 284 13.19 -17.47 -31.08
N LEU A 285 12.04 -18.01 -31.50
CA LEU A 285 11.10 -18.73 -30.66
C LEU A 285 10.56 -19.92 -31.48
N GLU A 286 10.46 -21.09 -30.84
CA GLU A 286 9.88 -22.31 -31.43
C GLU A 286 8.34 -22.32 -31.33
#